data_AF-A0A925QJH0-F1
#
_entry.id   AF-A0A925QJH0-F1
#
_cell.length_a   1.000
_cell.length_b   1.000
_cell.length_c   1.000
_cell.angle_alpha   90.00
_cell.angle_beta   90.00
_cell.angle_gamma   90.00
#
_symmetry.space_group_name_H-M   'P 1'
#
loop_
_entity.id
_entity.type
_entity.pdbx_description
1 polymer ?
#
loop_
_entity_poly.entity_id
_entity_poly.type
_entity_poly.pdbx_seq_one_letter_code
_entity_poly.pdbx_strand_id
1 'polypeptide(L)'
;KTVYLYDGSVKPNQSAQFAVLDISVGNKDLQQCADAVMRLRAEYFFSLQQFSNIIFTDNDGGIYKMDAPFTRNRFDAYLQKVFGMCGTASLSKQLKPVDMMNMQPGDVLIKGGFPGHAVIVMDMAENEQGQKIYLLAQSYMPAQDIHILINPNDDDRSPWYTLNKEKDIYTPEYYFTNEQLKSW
;
A
#
# COMPACT_ATOMS: atom_id res chain seq x y z
N LYS A 1 18.50 5.08 -6.32
CA LYS A 1 17.84 4.54 -5.12
C LYS A 1 17.58 3.07 -5.39
N THR A 2 17.99 2.19 -4.48
CA THR A 2 17.99 0.74 -4.75
C THR A 2 16.91 0.08 -3.91
N VAL A 3 16.04 -0.70 -4.55
CA VAL A 3 15.09 -1.56 -3.83
C VAL A 3 15.71 -2.94 -3.66
N TYR A 4 15.70 -3.43 -2.43
CA TYR A 4 16.13 -4.77 -2.08
C TYR A 4 14.92 -5.68 -1.84
N LEU A 5 15.12 -6.96 -2.10
CA LEU A 5 14.20 -8.02 -1.70
C LEU A 5 14.44 -8.36 -0.22
N TYR A 6 13.51 -9.11 0.38
CA TYR A 6 13.60 -9.57 1.78
C TYR A 6 14.88 -10.34 2.11
N ASP A 7 15.55 -10.93 1.13
CA ASP A 7 16.81 -11.67 1.30
C ASP A 7 18.07 -10.80 1.14
N GLY A 8 17.89 -9.49 0.92
CA GLY A 8 18.97 -8.53 0.70
C GLY A 8 19.50 -8.49 -0.73
N SER A 9 18.97 -9.31 -1.64
CA SER A 9 19.30 -9.21 -3.06
C SER A 9 18.66 -7.97 -3.70
N VAL A 10 19.26 -7.47 -4.77
CA VAL A 10 18.73 -6.31 -5.50
C VAL A 10 17.52 -6.76 -6.31
N LYS A 11 16.38 -6.05 -6.19
CA LYS A 11 15.20 -6.29 -7.03
C LYS A 11 15.58 -6.21 -8.52
N PRO A 12 15.18 -7.14 -9.40
CA PRO A 12 15.55 -7.08 -10.81
C PRO A 12 15.11 -5.79 -11.53
N ASN A 13 13.88 -5.33 -11.27
CA ASN A 13 13.35 -4.10 -11.84
C ASN A 13 13.67 -2.89 -10.95
N GLN A 14 14.78 -2.21 -11.24
CA GLN A 14 15.18 -0.97 -10.56
C GLN A 14 14.65 0.32 -11.21
N SER A 15 13.74 0.24 -12.18
CA SER A 15 13.13 1.44 -12.80
C SER A 15 11.73 1.75 -12.30
N ALA A 16 11.21 0.99 -11.32
CA ALA A 16 9.87 1.20 -10.78
C ALA A 16 9.83 2.26 -9.67
N GLN A 17 10.92 2.44 -8.94
CA GLN A 17 10.97 3.25 -7.73
C GLN A 17 11.50 4.66 -7.98
N PHE A 18 10.76 5.65 -7.47
CA PHE A 18 11.24 7.01 -7.35
C PHE A 18 11.94 7.24 -6.02
N ALA A 19 11.46 6.63 -4.92
CA ALA A 19 12.00 6.74 -3.57
C ALA A 19 11.79 5.43 -2.78
N VAL A 20 12.63 5.14 -1.80
CA VAL A 20 12.48 3.97 -0.91
C VAL A 20 12.15 4.49 0.49
N LEU A 21 11.14 3.90 1.12
CA LEU A 21 10.74 4.25 2.48
C LEU A 21 11.70 3.58 3.47
N ASP A 22 12.06 4.30 4.53
CA ASP A 22 12.92 3.80 5.62
C ASP A 22 12.10 2.92 6.59
N ILE A 23 11.64 1.79 6.06
CA ILE A 23 10.76 0.83 6.75
C ILE A 23 11.22 -0.58 6.35
N SER A 24 11.90 -1.28 7.26
CA SER A 24 12.45 -2.62 7.01
C SER A 24 11.38 -3.62 6.61
N VAL A 25 11.51 -4.29 5.45
CA VAL A 25 10.63 -5.39 5.02
C VAL A 25 10.83 -6.69 5.84
N GLY A 26 11.84 -6.72 6.71
CA GLY A 26 12.26 -7.93 7.43
C GLY A 26 13.12 -8.85 6.56
N ASN A 27 13.32 -10.08 7.01
CA ASN A 27 14.17 -11.08 6.36
C ASN A 27 13.40 -12.33 5.90
N LYS A 28 12.09 -12.19 5.69
CA LYS A 28 11.18 -13.26 5.26
C LYS A 28 10.37 -12.79 4.07
N ASP A 29 10.07 -13.70 3.13
CA ASP A 29 9.13 -13.45 2.04
C ASP A 29 7.69 -13.43 2.57
N LEU A 30 7.35 -12.37 3.32
CA LEU A 30 6.08 -12.27 4.03
C LEU A 30 5.40 -10.92 3.78
N GLN A 31 6.12 -9.80 3.87
CA GLN A 31 5.52 -8.48 3.68
C GLN A 31 5.42 -8.11 2.18
N GLN A 32 4.42 -8.67 1.51
CA GLN A 32 4.14 -8.44 0.11
C GLN A 32 3.26 -7.19 -0.10
N CYS A 33 2.65 -7.04 -1.28
CA CYS A 33 1.95 -5.82 -1.69
C CYS A 33 0.83 -5.39 -0.72
N ALA A 34 -0.10 -6.28 -0.39
CA ALA A 34 -1.18 -5.98 0.57
C ALA A 34 -0.66 -5.74 2.00
N ASP A 35 0.39 -6.46 2.39
CA ASP A 35 0.98 -6.38 3.72
C ASP A 35 1.65 -5.04 3.97
N ALA A 36 2.32 -4.50 2.96
CA ALA A 36 2.86 -3.14 3.00
C ALA A 36 1.75 -2.10 3.21
N VAL A 37 0.63 -2.23 2.51
CA VAL A 37 -0.54 -1.35 2.68
C VAL A 37 -1.12 -1.45 4.10
N MET A 38 -1.35 -2.67 4.59
CA MET A 38 -1.84 -2.90 5.95
C MET A 38 -0.85 -2.38 7.00
N ARG A 39 0.45 -2.59 6.79
CA ARG A 39 1.50 -2.09 7.67
C ARG A 39 1.49 -0.57 7.75
N LEU A 40 1.50 0.13 6.62
CA LEU A 40 1.55 1.60 6.62
C LEU A 40 0.36 2.21 7.39
N ARG A 41 -0.84 1.65 7.21
CA ARG A 41 -2.01 2.04 8.01
C ARG A 41 -1.83 1.74 9.50
N ALA A 42 -1.34 0.54 9.82
CA ALA A 42 -1.14 0.13 11.21
C ALA A 42 -0.09 1.00 11.91
N GLU A 43 1.01 1.33 11.23
CA GLU A 43 2.07 2.25 11.70
C GLU A 43 1.51 3.65 11.96
N TYR A 44 0.68 4.16 11.06
CA TYR A 44 0.00 5.45 11.24
C TYR A 44 -0.81 5.46 12.55
N PHE A 45 -1.71 4.50 12.77
CA PHE A 45 -2.49 4.46 14.01
C PHE A 45 -1.67 4.14 15.25
N PHE A 46 -0.62 3.33 15.12
CA PHE A 46 0.30 3.05 16.22
C PHE A 46 1.02 4.33 16.67
N SER A 47 1.47 5.17 15.73
CA SER A 47 2.11 6.46 16.01
C SER A 47 1.17 7.45 16.71
N LEU A 48 -0.13 7.38 16.41
CA LEU A 48 -1.17 8.19 17.04
C LEU A 48 -1.72 7.59 18.33
N GLN A 49 -1.21 6.43 18.78
CA GLN A 49 -1.72 5.66 19.91
C GLN A 49 -3.22 5.27 19.78
N GLN A 50 -3.73 5.20 18.55
CA GLN A 50 -5.11 4.82 18.25
C GLN A 50 -5.22 3.30 18.02
N PHE A 51 -4.81 2.51 19.01
CA PHE A 51 -4.62 1.06 18.84
C PHE A 51 -5.92 0.30 18.50
N SER A 52 -7.08 0.81 18.91
CA SER A 52 -8.39 0.23 18.57
C SER A 52 -8.68 0.23 17.06
N ASN A 53 -7.99 1.08 16.30
CA ASN A 53 -8.13 1.17 14.84
C ASN A 53 -7.20 0.19 14.09
N ILE A 54 -6.31 -0.51 14.81
CA ILE A 54 -5.41 -1.52 14.26
C ILE A 54 -6.13 -2.86 14.29
N ILE A 55 -6.92 -3.10 13.25
CA ILE A 55 -7.77 -4.28 13.07
C ILE A 55 -7.81 -4.70 11.60
N PHE A 56 -7.67 -6.00 11.36
CA PHE A 56 -7.75 -6.59 10.02
C PHE A 56 -8.60 -7.86 10.04
N THR A 57 -9.20 -8.19 8.91
CA THR A 57 -10.06 -9.37 8.76
C THR A 57 -9.56 -10.26 7.62
N ASP A 58 -9.47 -11.57 7.86
CA ASP A 58 -9.11 -12.54 6.82
C ASP A 58 -10.31 -12.91 5.91
N ASN A 59 -10.09 -13.84 4.98
CA ASN A 59 -11.13 -14.27 4.04
C ASN A 59 -12.27 -15.06 4.68
N ASP A 60 -12.03 -15.68 5.83
CA ASP A 60 -12.97 -16.53 6.57
C ASP A 60 -13.73 -15.75 7.66
N GLY A 61 -13.47 -14.43 7.77
CA GLY A 61 -14.08 -13.56 8.76
C GLY A 61 -13.35 -13.53 10.11
N GLY A 62 -12.17 -14.12 10.21
CA GLY A 62 -11.32 -14.04 11.38
C GLY A 62 -10.83 -12.61 11.59
N ILE A 63 -11.06 -12.07 12.80
CA ILE A 63 -10.73 -10.69 13.15
C ILE A 63 -9.45 -10.66 14.00
N TYR A 64 -8.47 -9.86 13.56
CA TYR A 64 -7.18 -9.69 14.22
C TYR A 64 -7.08 -8.26 14.76
N LYS A 65 -7.27 -8.08 16.07
CA LYS A 65 -7.12 -6.79 16.75
C LYS A 65 -5.75 -6.68 17.41
N MET A 66 -5.19 -5.47 17.44
CA MET A 66 -4.04 -5.18 18.28
C MET A 66 -4.48 -5.05 19.73
N ASP A 67 -3.92 -5.89 20.61
CA ASP A 67 -4.24 -5.92 22.04
C ASP A 67 -3.07 -5.46 22.91
N ALA A 68 -3.37 -5.01 24.13
CA ALA A 68 -2.37 -4.61 25.11
C ALA A 68 -1.46 -5.79 25.53
N PRO A 69 -0.19 -5.57 25.86
CA PRO A 69 0.50 -4.27 25.93
C PRO A 69 0.96 -3.76 24.56
N PHE A 70 0.75 -2.46 24.29
CA PHE A 70 1.04 -1.80 23.02
C PHE A 70 2.53 -1.42 22.88
N THR A 71 3.38 -2.43 22.77
CA THR A 71 4.84 -2.27 22.57
C THR A 71 5.24 -2.54 21.14
N ARG A 72 6.39 -1.99 20.69
CA ARG A 72 6.92 -2.23 19.34
C ARG A 72 7.05 -3.72 19.02
N ASN A 73 7.62 -4.51 19.93
CA ASN A 73 7.78 -5.96 19.73
C ASN A 73 6.45 -6.70 19.57
N ARG A 74 5.41 -6.30 20.34
CA ARG A 74 4.06 -6.88 20.22
C ARG A 74 3.41 -6.49 18.90
N PHE A 75 3.60 -5.25 18.46
CA PHE A 75 3.10 -4.75 17.20
C PHE A 75 3.75 -5.48 16.00
N ASP A 76 5.07 -5.70 16.03
CA ASP A 76 5.76 -6.46 14.98
C ASP A 76 5.30 -7.92 14.92
N ALA A 77 5.10 -8.56 16.08
CA ALA A 77 4.56 -9.91 16.15
C ALA A 77 3.10 -9.99 15.66
N TYR A 78 2.29 -8.98 15.98
CA TYR A 78 0.93 -8.83 15.47
C TYR A 78 0.92 -8.72 13.94
N LEU A 79 1.75 -7.85 13.37
CA LEU A 79 1.85 -7.69 11.91
C LEU A 79 2.28 -8.99 11.22
N GLN A 80 3.28 -9.71 11.75
CA GLN A 80 3.67 -11.01 11.20
C GLN A 80 2.51 -12.01 11.18
N LYS A 81 1.66 -12.02 12.22
CA LYS A 81 0.45 -12.85 12.24
C LYS A 81 -0.55 -12.40 11.16
N VAL A 82 -0.80 -11.10 11.04
CA VAL A 82 -1.73 -10.54 10.04
C VAL A 82 -1.27 -10.89 8.62
N PHE A 83 0.02 -10.73 8.30
CA PHE A 83 0.56 -11.03 6.96
C PHE A 83 0.44 -12.51 6.59
N GLY A 84 0.47 -13.41 7.56
CA GLY A 84 0.26 -14.84 7.32
C GLY A 84 -1.21 -15.22 7.06
N MET A 85 -2.16 -14.37 7.45
CA MET A 85 -3.60 -14.68 7.41
C MET A 85 -4.38 -13.82 6.40
N CYS A 86 -3.86 -12.65 6.07
CA CYS A 86 -4.49 -11.67 5.19
C CYS A 86 -3.75 -11.55 3.86
N GLY A 87 -4.38 -10.92 2.88
CA GLY A 87 -3.79 -10.63 1.58
C GLY A 87 -4.70 -9.74 0.74
N THR A 88 -4.42 -9.57 -0.55
CA THR A 88 -5.21 -8.71 -1.45
C THR A 88 -6.69 -9.12 -1.49
N ALA A 89 -6.99 -10.42 -1.43
CA ALA A 89 -8.36 -10.93 -1.42
C ALA A 89 -9.15 -10.50 -0.18
N SER A 90 -8.58 -10.64 1.02
CA SER A 90 -9.25 -10.25 2.27
C SER A 90 -9.26 -8.73 2.43
N LEU A 91 -8.15 -8.06 2.11
CA LEU A 91 -8.03 -6.61 2.10
C LEU A 91 -9.07 -5.96 1.18
N SER A 92 -9.28 -6.48 -0.03
CA SER A 92 -10.27 -5.92 -0.96
C SER A 92 -11.72 -6.09 -0.48
N LYS A 93 -12.02 -7.13 0.31
CA LYS A 93 -13.35 -7.36 0.89
C LYS A 93 -13.65 -6.44 2.09
N GLN A 94 -12.64 -6.09 2.89
CA GLN A 94 -12.81 -5.18 4.02
C GLN A 94 -12.89 -3.71 3.60
N LEU A 95 -12.30 -3.33 2.46
CA LEU A 95 -12.34 -1.97 1.93
C LEU A 95 -13.61 -1.69 1.11
N LYS A 96 -14.07 -0.44 1.16
CA LYS A 96 -15.24 0.06 0.42
C LYS A 96 -14.84 0.84 -0.83
N PRO A 97 -15.55 0.70 -1.96
CA PRO A 97 -15.30 1.50 -3.16
C PRO A 97 -15.36 3.00 -2.88
N VAL A 98 -14.48 3.76 -3.53
CA VAL A 98 -14.42 5.22 -3.50
C VAL A 98 -14.46 5.74 -4.93
N ASP A 99 -15.26 6.78 -5.18
CA ASP A 99 -15.21 7.50 -6.45
C ASP A 99 -13.83 8.13 -6.64
N MET A 100 -13.23 7.95 -7.81
CA MET A 100 -11.88 8.44 -8.11
C MET A 100 -11.68 9.92 -7.76
N MET A 101 -12.69 10.77 -7.96
CA MET A 101 -12.58 12.20 -7.68
C MET A 101 -12.58 12.54 -6.17
N ASN A 102 -12.96 11.58 -5.32
CA ASN A 102 -12.96 11.68 -3.87
C ASN A 102 -11.72 11.04 -3.21
N MET A 103 -10.71 10.67 -4.00
CA MET A 103 -9.46 10.11 -3.50
C MET A 103 -8.85 10.94 -2.35
N GLN A 104 -8.33 10.24 -1.35
CA GLN A 104 -7.59 10.79 -0.21
C GLN A 104 -6.32 9.98 0.08
N PRO A 105 -5.33 10.59 0.75
CA PRO A 105 -4.22 9.83 1.34
C PRO A 105 -4.72 8.71 2.24
N GLY A 106 -4.15 7.52 2.09
CA GLY A 106 -4.59 6.30 2.75
C GLY A 106 -5.60 5.49 1.94
N ASP A 107 -6.15 5.98 0.82
CA ASP A 107 -6.90 5.14 -0.10
C ASP A 107 -5.98 4.14 -0.81
N VAL A 108 -6.57 3.06 -1.29
CA VAL A 108 -5.85 1.90 -1.86
C VAL A 108 -6.39 1.59 -3.25
N LEU A 109 -5.50 1.58 -4.23
CA LEU A 109 -5.74 0.95 -5.53
C LEU A 109 -5.54 -0.56 -5.36
N ILE A 110 -6.60 -1.36 -5.52
CA ILE A 110 -6.55 -2.78 -5.19
C ILE A 110 -7.36 -3.66 -6.14
N LYS A 111 -6.69 -4.68 -6.67
CA LYS A 111 -7.32 -5.84 -7.29
C LYS A 111 -7.18 -7.04 -6.35
N GLY A 112 -8.29 -7.46 -5.76
CA GLY A 112 -8.33 -8.62 -4.87
C GLY A 112 -8.21 -9.95 -5.62
N GLY A 113 -7.74 -11.00 -4.93
CA GLY A 113 -7.64 -12.35 -5.46
C GLY A 113 -6.20 -12.83 -5.66
N PHE A 114 -6.05 -13.98 -6.32
CA PHE A 114 -4.75 -14.59 -6.64
C PHE A 114 -4.75 -14.94 -8.15
N PRO A 115 -4.08 -14.14 -9.00
CA PRO A 115 -3.23 -13.00 -8.67
C PRO A 115 -4.02 -11.72 -8.33
N GLY A 116 -3.48 -10.91 -7.44
CA GLY A 116 -3.97 -9.58 -7.07
C GLY A 116 -2.82 -8.63 -6.79
N HIS A 117 -3.09 -7.33 -6.67
CA HIS A 117 -2.09 -6.31 -6.32
C HIS A 117 -2.72 -5.17 -5.53
N ALA A 118 -1.91 -4.50 -4.72
CA ALA A 118 -2.33 -3.36 -3.90
C ALA A 118 -1.25 -2.27 -3.87
N VAL A 119 -1.69 -1.03 -4.02
CA VAL A 119 -0.87 0.18 -3.98
C VAL A 119 -1.62 1.22 -3.15
N ILE A 120 -0.92 1.96 -2.29
CA ILE A 120 -1.53 2.97 -1.41
C ILE A 120 -1.25 4.38 -1.92
N VAL A 121 -2.26 5.25 -1.81
CA VAL A 121 -2.13 6.70 -2.03
C VAL A 121 -1.43 7.30 -0.82
N MET A 122 -0.21 7.79 -1.02
CA MET A 122 0.62 8.31 0.07
C MET A 122 0.32 9.76 0.40
N ASP A 123 0.09 10.57 -0.63
CA ASP A 123 -0.12 12.00 -0.50
C ASP A 123 -0.83 12.56 -1.72
N MET A 124 -1.39 13.76 -1.59
CA MET A 124 -2.07 14.49 -2.66
C MET A 124 -1.77 15.98 -2.60
N ALA A 125 -1.71 16.62 -3.76
CA ALA A 125 -1.61 18.07 -3.88
C ALA A 125 -2.66 18.61 -4.84
N GLU A 126 -3.11 19.84 -4.61
CA GLU A 126 -4.11 20.53 -5.42
C GLU A 126 -3.59 21.91 -5.80
N ASN A 127 -3.74 22.29 -7.07
CA ASN A 127 -3.40 23.64 -7.52
C ASN A 127 -4.58 24.60 -7.39
N GLU A 128 -4.35 25.89 -7.68
CA GLU A 128 -5.40 26.94 -7.58
C GLU A 128 -6.58 26.71 -8.52
N GLN A 129 -6.42 25.90 -9.58
CA GLN A 129 -7.48 25.53 -10.52
C GLN A 129 -8.26 24.29 -10.09
N GLY A 130 -7.97 23.74 -8.90
CA GLY A 130 -8.62 22.53 -8.37
C GLY A 130 -8.14 21.23 -8.99
N GLN A 131 -7.04 21.25 -9.76
CA GLN A 131 -6.46 20.04 -10.34
C GLN A 131 -5.63 19.32 -9.28
N LYS A 132 -5.92 18.04 -9.10
CA LYS A 132 -5.27 17.20 -8.10
C LYS A 132 -4.23 16.28 -8.70
N ILE A 133 -3.14 16.09 -7.97
CA ILE A 133 -2.12 15.08 -8.23
C ILE A 133 -1.94 14.21 -6.98
N TYR A 134 -1.44 12.99 -7.14
CA TYR A 134 -1.26 12.03 -6.04
C TYR A 134 0.03 11.20 -6.18
N LEU A 135 0.54 10.74 -5.03
CA LEU A 135 1.67 9.81 -4.92
C LEU A 135 1.22 8.41 -4.59
N LEU A 136 1.91 7.43 -5.16
CA LEU A 136 1.65 6.02 -4.94
C LEU A 136 2.86 5.32 -4.31
N ALA A 137 2.62 4.40 -3.37
CA ALA A 137 3.63 3.50 -2.85
C ALA A 137 3.19 2.03 -2.91
N GLN A 138 4.17 1.15 -3.05
CA GLN A 138 3.93 -0.29 -3.07
C GLN A 138 5.06 -1.09 -2.42
N SER A 139 4.75 -2.35 -2.09
CA SER A 139 5.69 -3.48 -2.14
C SER A 139 5.25 -4.42 -3.27
N TYR A 140 5.88 -5.57 -3.46
CA TYR A 140 5.51 -6.54 -4.51
C TYR A 140 5.72 -7.99 -4.06
N MET A 141 5.71 -8.91 -5.02
CA MET A 141 6.02 -10.32 -4.83
C MET A 141 7.27 -10.70 -5.64
N PRO A 142 8.34 -11.21 -5.02
CA PRO A 142 8.50 -11.49 -3.58
C PRO A 142 8.54 -10.19 -2.73
N ALA A 143 8.46 -10.35 -1.41
CA ALA A 143 8.54 -9.23 -0.48
C ALA A 143 9.81 -8.39 -0.73
N GLN A 144 9.64 -7.07 -0.77
CA GLN A 144 10.70 -6.12 -1.09
C GLN A 144 10.44 -4.77 -0.40
N ASP A 145 11.44 -3.89 -0.43
CA ASP A 145 11.30 -2.58 0.20
C ASP A 145 10.07 -1.82 -0.31
N ILE A 146 9.40 -1.13 0.61
CA ILE A 146 8.30 -0.25 0.26
C ILE A 146 8.88 0.97 -0.46
N HIS A 147 8.33 1.32 -1.62
CA HIS A 147 8.85 2.41 -2.43
C HIS A 147 7.75 3.24 -3.07
N ILE A 148 8.04 4.54 -3.24
CA ILE A 148 7.26 5.45 -4.07
C ILE A 148 7.45 5.06 -5.53
N LEU A 149 6.35 4.96 -6.27
CA LEU A 149 6.35 4.58 -7.68
C LEU A 149 6.71 5.75 -8.59
N ILE A 150 7.47 5.46 -9.64
CA ILE A 150 7.62 6.34 -10.80
C ILE A 150 6.31 6.36 -11.57
N ASN A 151 5.88 7.54 -12.04
CA ASN A 151 4.81 7.64 -13.02
C ASN A 151 5.37 7.44 -14.44
N PRO A 152 5.09 6.30 -15.11
CA PRO A 152 5.66 6.01 -16.42
C PRO A 152 5.03 6.82 -17.57
N ASN A 153 3.95 7.55 -17.30
CA ASN A 153 3.20 8.30 -18.31
C ASN A 153 3.54 9.80 -18.33
N ASP A 154 4.31 10.29 -17.36
CA ASP A 154 4.64 11.71 -17.22
C ASP A 154 6.02 11.83 -16.53
N ASP A 155 7.08 11.82 -17.34
CA ASP A 155 8.46 11.94 -16.84
C ASP A 155 8.72 13.28 -16.15
N ASP A 156 8.07 14.36 -16.61
CA ASP A 156 8.25 15.70 -16.07
C ASP A 156 7.64 15.86 -14.67
N ARG A 157 6.53 15.18 -14.39
CA ARG A 157 5.85 15.23 -13.08
C ARG A 157 6.14 14.04 -12.18
N SER A 158 6.78 12.98 -12.69
CA SER A 158 7.12 11.79 -11.90
C SER A 158 7.83 12.19 -10.60
N PRO A 159 7.36 11.71 -9.43
CA PRO A 159 6.48 10.55 -9.22
C PRO A 159 4.97 10.83 -9.16
N TRP A 160 4.53 12.06 -9.44
CA TRP A 160 3.14 12.46 -9.28
C TRP A 160 2.26 11.99 -10.44
N TYR A 161 1.07 11.50 -10.09
CA TYR A 161 0.02 11.10 -11.01
C TYR A 161 -1.09 12.15 -11.01
N THR A 162 -1.65 12.46 -12.18
CA THR A 162 -2.80 13.37 -12.28
C THR A 162 -4.09 12.62 -11.99
N LEU A 163 -4.92 13.18 -11.11
CA LEU A 163 -6.24 12.62 -10.82
C LEU A 163 -7.18 12.82 -12.02
N ASN A 164 -7.67 11.71 -12.58
CA ASN A 164 -8.55 11.73 -13.73
C ASN A 164 -9.52 10.54 -13.69
N LYS A 165 -10.82 10.81 -13.62
CA LYS A 165 -11.87 9.78 -13.56
C LYS A 165 -12.08 9.02 -14.87
N GLU A 166 -11.59 9.51 -16.00
CA GLU A 166 -11.80 8.89 -17.32
C GLU A 166 -10.62 8.02 -17.75
N LYS A 167 -9.60 7.88 -16.91
CA LYS A 167 -8.38 7.14 -17.22
C LYS A 167 -8.11 6.06 -16.20
N ASP A 168 -7.67 4.92 -16.70
CA ASP A 168 -7.04 3.88 -15.90
C ASP A 168 -5.67 4.34 -15.39
N ILE A 169 -5.22 3.74 -14.30
CA ILE A 169 -3.97 4.06 -13.63
C ILE A 169 -2.93 3.03 -14.06
N TYR A 170 -1.91 3.48 -14.79
CA TYR A 170 -0.76 2.66 -15.15
C TYR A 170 0.41 2.96 -14.22
N THR A 171 0.82 1.96 -13.47
CA THR A 171 2.04 1.97 -12.66
C THR A 171 3.14 1.18 -13.37
N PRO A 172 4.42 1.28 -12.97
CA PRO A 172 5.52 0.60 -13.65
C PRO A 172 5.38 -0.93 -13.73
N GLU A 173 4.60 -1.55 -12.83
CA GLU A 173 4.52 -3.01 -12.70
C GLU A 173 3.08 -3.53 -12.71
N TYR A 174 2.08 -2.65 -12.71
CA TYR A 174 0.66 -3.03 -12.65
C TYR A 174 -0.25 -1.95 -13.23
N TYR A 175 -1.44 -2.34 -13.70
CA TYR A 175 -2.49 -1.40 -14.10
C TYR A 175 -3.74 -1.58 -13.24
N PHE A 176 -4.41 -0.48 -12.93
CA PHE A 176 -5.68 -0.47 -12.20
C PHE A 176 -6.74 0.27 -13.01
N THR A 177 -7.98 -0.21 -12.95
CA THR A 177 -9.10 0.55 -13.46
C THR A 177 -9.48 1.66 -12.47
N ASN A 178 -10.16 2.69 -12.95
CA ASN A 178 -10.68 3.77 -12.10
C ASN A 178 -11.70 3.29 -11.03
N GLU A 179 -12.27 2.09 -11.19
CA GLU A 179 -13.20 1.45 -10.23
C GLU A 179 -12.49 0.69 -9.09
N GLN A 180 -11.16 0.58 -9.14
CA GLN A 180 -10.37 -0.20 -8.17
C GLN A 180 -9.82 0.63 -7.02
N LEU A 181 -10.26 1.88 -6.87
CA LEU A 181 -9.98 2.71 -5.70
C LEU A 181 -10.92 2.35 -4.54
N LYS A 182 -10.33 2.07 -3.37
CA LYS A 182 -11.08 1.73 -2.17
C LYS A 182 -10.48 2.38 -0.91
N SER A 183 -11.30 2.50 0.13
CA SER A 183 -10.90 3.03 1.45
C SER A 183 -11.45 2.17 2.60
N TRP A 184 -10.93 2.37 3.81
CA TRP A 184 -11.37 1.64 5.01
C TRP A 184 -12.72 2.12 5.55
#